data_AF-A0A7C7VRV8-F1
#
_entry.id   AF-A0A7C7VRV8-F1
#
_cell.length_a   1.000
_cell.length_b   1.000
_cell.length_c   1.000
_cell.angle_alpha   90.00
_cell.angle_beta   90.00
_cell.angle_gamma   90.00
#
_symmetry.space_group_name_H-M   'P 1'
#
loop_
_entity.id
_entity.type
_entity.pdbx_description
1 polymer ?
#
loop_
_entity_poly.entity_id
_entity_poly.type
_entity_poly.pdbx_seq_one_letter_code
_entity_poly.pdbx_strand_id
1 'polypeptide(L)'
;MKKTHHIFTTFFIISILLSACTAPQVATPIAERTLTPRPPTITKTPTATPNPNYLWISDAVPDALRNESFDWGLPLTADEDMAVLRLDVNESEPEAEWVYALVAPFPTIMDEVTSEALRATWEGEVSDAPALWVAEETRSALTALWGQPGSKRVRTAESHNLLNLAWEERDSWAIIPFEEIEPRWKVLSIDGQSPMHNDFVAEDYLLIIPFGWDCESPCTVEPPEISSTNRDPEKLTVLVMTGVTAMVRATAYKMEMEGITYPARDIGHWLQNADITHISNEVPFFEDCPYPNPNPGMQPFCSNPDYIELLEYVGADLVELTGNHFQDQGSLATLFTLDMYNERGIPYYGGGKDLADAQKAITLEHNGN
;
A
#
# COMPACT_ATOMS: atom_id res chain seq x y z
N MET A 1 24.66 28.49 -55.67
CA MET A 1 24.83 27.61 -56.87
C MET A 1 23.73 26.55 -56.87
N LYS A 2 23.16 26.13 -58.01
CA LYS A 2 23.38 24.81 -58.69
C LYS A 2 23.60 23.64 -57.68
N LYS A 3 22.88 22.50 -57.74
CA LYS A 3 21.91 21.94 -58.72
C LYS A 3 21.13 20.74 -58.06
N THR A 4 19.80 20.56 -58.20
CA THR A 4 19.03 19.62 -59.10
C THR A 4 19.39 18.12 -59.02
N HIS A 5 18.53 17.08 -59.11
CA HIS A 5 17.07 16.81 -59.36
C HIS A 5 16.67 15.47 -58.65
N HIS A 6 15.49 14.80 -58.65
CA HIS A 6 14.13 14.84 -59.28
C HIS A 6 13.05 14.65 -58.14
N ILE A 7 11.70 14.68 -58.24
CA ILE A 7 10.62 14.56 -59.28
C ILE A 7 10.09 13.11 -59.54
N PHE A 8 8.73 12.97 -59.60
CA PHE A 8 7.85 11.80 -59.90
C PHE A 8 7.38 10.92 -58.70
N THR A 9 6.13 10.44 -58.60
CA THR A 9 4.89 10.51 -59.46
C THR A 9 3.65 10.49 -58.53
N THR A 10 2.80 11.54 -58.47
CA THR A 10 1.47 11.67 -59.14
C THR A 10 0.26 11.03 -58.43
N PHE A 11 -0.81 11.83 -58.30
CA PHE A 11 -2.17 11.47 -57.82
C PHE A 11 -2.85 10.37 -58.64
N PHE A 12 -3.76 9.63 -58.00
CA PHE A 12 -4.93 9.05 -58.68
C PHE A 12 -6.17 9.06 -57.78
N ILE A 13 -7.22 9.77 -58.21
CA ILE A 13 -8.55 9.78 -57.58
C ILE A 13 -9.55 9.38 -58.66
N ILE A 14 -10.26 8.26 -58.47
CA ILE A 14 -11.49 7.94 -59.21
C ILE A 14 -12.49 7.36 -58.22
N SER A 15 -13.56 8.11 -57.95
CA SER A 15 -14.75 7.60 -57.26
C SER A 15 -15.70 6.98 -58.29
N ILE A 16 -16.24 5.79 -58.01
CA ILE A 16 -17.28 5.16 -58.85
C ILE A 16 -18.56 5.02 -58.02
N LEU A 17 -19.52 5.91 -58.28
CA LEU A 17 -20.90 5.78 -57.83
C LEU A 17 -21.70 5.08 -58.95
N LEU A 18 -22.22 3.89 -58.67
CA LEU A 18 -23.13 3.18 -59.57
C LEU A 18 -24.56 3.22 -59.00
N SER A 19 -25.40 4.04 -59.63
CA SER A 19 -26.83 4.13 -59.32
C SER A 19 -27.61 3.02 -60.03
N ALA A 20 -28.31 2.18 -59.25
CA ALA A 20 -29.18 1.13 -59.77
C ALA A 20 -30.64 1.61 -59.82
N CYS A 21 -31.12 2.00 -61.01
CA CYS A 21 -32.54 2.26 -61.23
C CYS A 21 -33.28 0.95 -61.55
N THR A 22 -34.22 0.54 -60.69
CA THR A 22 -35.08 -0.63 -60.92
C THR A 22 -36.44 -0.20 -61.45
N ALA A 23 -36.91 -0.82 -62.53
CA ALA A 23 -38.19 -0.49 -63.16
C ALA A 23 -39.41 -1.09 -62.42
N PRO A 24 -40.62 -0.50 -62.52
CA PRO A 24 -41.81 -1.01 -61.84
C PRO A 24 -42.34 -2.28 -62.52
N GLN A 25 -42.69 -3.30 -61.75
CA GLN A 25 -43.47 -4.45 -62.25
C GLN A 25 -44.96 -4.11 -62.31
N VAL A 26 -45.62 -4.60 -63.36
CA VAL A 26 -47.07 -4.43 -63.59
C VAL A 26 -47.83 -5.47 -62.75
N ALA A 27 -48.87 -5.02 -62.04
CA ALA A 27 -49.69 -5.90 -61.20
C ALA A 27 -50.64 -6.79 -62.02
N THR A 28 -50.75 -8.07 -61.64
CA THR A 28 -51.81 -8.98 -62.08
C THR A 28 -52.97 -8.99 -61.08
N PRO A 29 -54.24 -9.01 -61.54
CA PRO A 29 -55.39 -9.03 -60.65
C PRO A 29 -55.58 -10.41 -60.02
N ILE A 30 -55.58 -10.47 -58.68
CA ILE A 30 -55.97 -11.67 -57.91
C ILE A 30 -57.40 -11.49 -57.43
N ALA A 31 -58.21 -12.55 -57.55
CA ALA A 31 -59.64 -12.51 -57.29
C ALA A 31 -59.99 -12.22 -55.82
N GLU A 32 -60.98 -11.36 -55.62
CA GLU A 32 -61.47 -10.95 -54.31
C GLU A 32 -62.17 -12.13 -53.59
N ARG A 33 -61.55 -12.63 -52.51
CA ARG A 33 -62.19 -13.58 -51.59
C ARG A 33 -62.75 -12.84 -50.39
N THR A 34 -64.08 -12.80 -50.28
CA THR A 34 -64.77 -12.34 -49.08
C THR A 34 -64.42 -13.25 -47.90
N LEU A 35 -63.69 -12.72 -46.91
CA LEU A 35 -63.40 -13.42 -45.66
C LEU A 35 -64.39 -12.97 -44.59
N THR A 36 -65.01 -13.93 -43.89
CA THR A 36 -65.87 -13.65 -42.74
C THR A 36 -65.02 -13.18 -41.54
N PRO A 37 -65.53 -12.24 -40.72
CA PRO A 37 -64.78 -11.71 -39.59
C PRO A 37 -64.59 -12.79 -38.50
N ARG A 38 -63.34 -13.03 -38.12
CA ARG A 38 -62.97 -13.84 -36.95
C ARG A 38 -63.22 -13.01 -35.68
N PRO A 39 -63.77 -13.59 -34.59
CA PRO A 39 -63.90 -12.86 -33.32
C PRO A 39 -62.52 -12.42 -32.81
N PRO A 40 -62.43 -11.30 -32.08
CA PRO A 40 -61.15 -10.76 -31.61
C PRO A 40 -60.48 -11.73 -30.63
N THR A 41 -59.24 -12.12 -30.95
CA THR A 41 -58.36 -12.79 -29.99
C THR A 41 -58.11 -11.83 -28.84
N ILE A 42 -58.32 -12.27 -27.60
CA ILE A 42 -57.86 -11.54 -26.43
C ILE A 42 -56.33 -11.65 -26.40
N THR A 43 -55.65 -10.64 -26.93
CA THR A 43 -54.20 -10.48 -26.75
C THR A 43 -53.94 -10.34 -25.25
N LYS A 44 -53.26 -11.32 -24.65
CA LYS A 44 -52.71 -11.12 -23.31
C LYS A 44 -51.72 -9.98 -23.40
N THR A 45 -51.94 -8.91 -22.64
CA THR A 45 -50.94 -7.87 -22.41
C THR A 45 -49.63 -8.56 -21.99
N PRO A 46 -48.46 -8.21 -22.55
CA PRO A 46 -47.21 -8.73 -22.03
C PRO A 46 -47.10 -8.28 -20.56
N THR A 47 -47.07 -9.25 -19.65
CA THR A 47 -46.57 -9.01 -18.30
C THR A 47 -45.16 -8.49 -18.46
N ALA A 48 -44.85 -7.32 -17.89
CA ALA A 48 -43.48 -6.85 -17.86
C ALA A 48 -42.63 -7.91 -17.16
N THR A 49 -41.59 -8.40 -17.83
CA THR A 49 -40.51 -9.11 -17.15
C THR A 49 -40.02 -8.16 -16.05
N PRO A 50 -39.84 -8.61 -14.79
CA PRO A 50 -39.15 -7.80 -13.81
C PRO A 50 -37.82 -7.33 -14.41
N ASN A 51 -37.48 -6.05 -14.25
CA ASN A 51 -36.10 -5.63 -14.49
C ASN A 51 -35.21 -6.49 -13.58
N PRO A 52 -34.06 -6.98 -14.08
CA PRO A 52 -33.14 -7.68 -13.19
C PRO A 52 -32.66 -6.69 -12.11
N ASN A 53 -32.36 -7.23 -10.94
CA ASN A 53 -31.89 -6.45 -9.80
C ASN A 53 -30.46 -5.98 -10.08
N TYR A 54 -30.32 -4.81 -10.71
CA TYR A 54 -29.03 -4.25 -11.07
C TYR A 54 -28.29 -3.72 -9.84
N LEU A 55 -26.98 -3.95 -9.84
CA LEU A 55 -26.02 -3.38 -8.90
C LEU A 55 -25.25 -2.25 -9.60
N TRP A 56 -25.13 -1.09 -8.96
CA TRP A 56 -24.20 -0.04 -9.37
C TRP A 56 -23.06 0.06 -8.35
N ILE A 57 -21.84 0.28 -8.83
CA ILE A 57 -20.64 0.41 -8.00
C ILE A 57 -19.96 1.71 -8.41
N SER A 58 -19.98 2.70 -7.52
CA SER A 58 -19.44 4.04 -7.72
C SER A 58 -18.00 4.00 -8.25
N ASP A 59 -17.64 4.97 -9.08
CA ASP A 59 -16.25 5.16 -9.54
C ASP A 59 -15.28 5.41 -8.36
N ALA A 60 -15.79 5.78 -7.17
CA ALA A 60 -15.01 5.88 -5.93
C ALA A 60 -14.51 4.54 -5.37
N VAL A 61 -15.20 3.42 -5.65
CA VAL A 61 -14.87 2.12 -5.03
C VAL A 61 -13.53 1.58 -5.58
N PRO A 62 -12.56 1.24 -4.72
CA PRO A 62 -11.25 0.74 -5.16
C PRO A 62 -11.37 -0.60 -5.89
N ASP A 63 -10.48 -0.85 -6.85
CA ASP A 63 -10.55 -2.02 -7.73
C ASP A 63 -10.56 -3.36 -6.97
N ALA A 64 -9.83 -3.48 -5.86
CA ALA A 64 -9.84 -4.67 -5.02
C ALA A 64 -11.25 -5.01 -4.48
N LEU A 65 -11.93 -4.04 -3.87
CA LEU A 65 -13.32 -4.18 -3.38
C LEU A 65 -14.32 -4.34 -4.54
N ARG A 66 -14.12 -3.61 -5.65
CA ARG A 66 -14.94 -3.74 -6.88
C ARG A 66 -14.86 -5.16 -7.47
N ASN A 67 -13.71 -5.80 -7.42
CA ASN A 67 -13.48 -7.14 -7.99
C ASN A 67 -14.21 -8.26 -7.25
N GLU A 68 -14.58 -8.07 -5.97
CA GLU A 68 -15.43 -9.02 -5.23
C GLU A 68 -16.81 -9.19 -5.89
N SER A 69 -17.28 -8.16 -6.62
CA SER A 69 -18.58 -8.17 -7.28
C SER A 69 -18.78 -9.23 -8.37
N PHE A 70 -17.70 -9.82 -8.87
CA PHE A 70 -17.78 -10.89 -9.86
C PHE A 70 -18.40 -12.18 -9.30
N ASP A 71 -18.28 -12.44 -8.00
CA ASP A 71 -18.80 -13.66 -7.37
C ASP A 71 -20.23 -13.51 -6.81
N TRP A 72 -20.74 -12.28 -6.62
CA TRP A 72 -22.09 -12.03 -6.11
C TRP A 72 -23.22 -12.38 -7.09
N GLY A 73 -22.92 -12.53 -8.39
CA GLY A 73 -23.89 -12.90 -9.43
C GLY A 73 -24.93 -11.82 -9.78
N LEU A 74 -24.78 -10.60 -9.25
CA LEU A 74 -25.62 -9.45 -9.57
C LEU A 74 -25.17 -8.81 -10.90
N PRO A 75 -26.10 -8.48 -11.82
CA PRO A 75 -25.75 -7.78 -13.05
C PRO A 75 -25.38 -6.32 -12.77
N LEU A 76 -24.18 -5.92 -13.18
CA LEU A 76 -23.73 -4.52 -13.05
C LEU A 76 -24.48 -3.58 -14.02
N THR A 77 -24.71 -2.35 -13.57
CA THR A 77 -25.17 -1.21 -14.39
C THR A 77 -24.20 -0.04 -14.25
N ALA A 78 -24.04 0.75 -15.33
CA ALA A 78 -23.35 2.05 -15.31
C ALA A 78 -24.33 3.23 -15.10
N ASP A 79 -25.62 2.93 -14.99
CA ASP A 79 -26.71 3.88 -14.77
C ASP A 79 -27.25 3.69 -13.34
N GLU A 80 -26.99 4.68 -12.48
CA GLU A 80 -27.29 4.70 -11.04
C GLU A 80 -28.80 4.72 -10.74
N ASP A 81 -29.60 5.34 -11.62
CA ASP A 81 -31.07 5.39 -11.52
C ASP A 81 -31.71 4.02 -11.83
N MET A 82 -30.97 3.10 -12.46
CA MET A 82 -31.41 1.75 -12.81
C MET A 82 -31.06 0.70 -11.74
N ALA A 83 -30.28 1.05 -10.71
CA ALA A 83 -29.83 0.14 -9.67
C ALA A 83 -30.85 -0.02 -8.53
N VAL A 84 -30.92 -1.21 -7.94
CA VAL A 84 -31.70 -1.48 -6.72
C VAL A 84 -30.82 -1.66 -5.47
N LEU A 85 -29.50 -1.70 -5.68
CA LEU A 85 -28.44 -1.76 -4.69
C LEU A 85 -27.23 -0.99 -5.24
N ARG A 86 -26.63 -0.13 -4.43
CA ARG A 86 -25.47 0.71 -4.76
C ARG A 86 -24.35 0.46 -3.76
N LEU A 87 -23.11 0.39 -4.23
CA LEU A 87 -21.90 0.42 -3.39
C LEU A 87 -21.16 1.73 -3.64
N ASP A 88 -21.02 2.55 -2.61
CA ASP A 88 -20.36 3.86 -2.65
C ASP A 88 -19.78 4.24 -1.27
N VAL A 89 -19.17 5.42 -1.17
CA VAL A 89 -18.71 6.01 0.09
C VAL A 89 -19.90 6.28 1.01
N ASN A 90 -19.88 5.73 2.23
CA ASN A 90 -20.98 5.84 3.20
C ASN A 90 -20.46 6.06 4.63
N GLU A 91 -20.38 7.32 5.05
CA GLU A 91 -19.98 7.73 6.41
C GLU A 91 -21.02 7.40 7.51
N SER A 92 -22.26 7.01 7.16
CA SER A 92 -23.36 6.82 8.12
C SER A 92 -23.56 5.37 8.55
N GLU A 93 -23.50 4.44 7.59
CA GLU A 93 -23.65 3.00 7.79
C GLU A 93 -22.57 2.25 6.97
N PRO A 94 -21.29 2.33 7.37
CA PRO A 94 -20.20 1.63 6.69
C PRO A 94 -20.25 0.12 6.91
N GLU A 95 -19.92 -0.64 5.86
CA GLU A 95 -19.63 -2.07 5.94
C GLU A 95 -18.15 -2.40 5.66
N ALA A 96 -17.41 -1.48 5.04
CA ALA A 96 -15.97 -1.59 4.85
C ALA A 96 -15.23 -0.28 5.12
N GLU A 97 -14.07 -0.37 5.78
CA GLU A 97 -13.15 0.74 6.03
C GLU A 97 -11.85 0.50 5.24
N TRP A 98 -11.70 1.18 4.10
CA TRP A 98 -10.53 1.01 3.23
C TRP A 98 -9.41 1.98 3.64
N VAL A 99 -8.25 1.42 3.98
CA VAL A 99 -7.08 2.16 4.45
C VAL A 99 -6.22 2.55 3.26
N TYR A 100 -5.93 3.84 3.10
CA TYR A 100 -5.00 4.36 2.10
C TYR A 100 -3.74 4.90 2.79
N ALA A 101 -2.57 4.73 2.19
CA ALA A 101 -1.32 5.26 2.70
C ALA A 101 -0.90 6.53 1.94
N LEU A 102 -0.47 7.55 2.67
CA LEU A 102 0.33 8.64 2.11
C LEU A 102 1.75 8.12 1.88
N VAL A 103 2.24 8.22 0.64
CA VAL A 103 3.55 7.69 0.25
C VAL A 103 4.39 8.73 -0.51
N ALA A 104 5.71 8.56 -0.48
CA ALA A 104 6.67 9.31 -1.27
C ALA A 104 7.75 8.35 -1.81
N PRO A 105 8.55 8.73 -2.83
CA PRO A 105 9.68 7.90 -3.28
C PRO A 105 10.61 7.52 -2.13
N PHE A 106 11.09 6.27 -2.06
CA PHE A 106 11.91 5.76 -0.95
C PHE A 106 13.01 6.70 -0.40
N PRO A 107 13.84 7.40 -1.23
CA PRO A 107 14.89 8.30 -0.72
C PRO A 107 14.39 9.64 -0.13
N THR A 108 13.08 9.81 0.10
CA THR A 108 12.50 10.99 0.75
C THR A 108 12.97 11.10 2.21
N ILE A 109 13.50 12.26 2.59
CA ILE A 109 14.04 12.49 3.95
C ILE A 109 12.91 12.62 4.98
N MET A 110 11.84 13.35 4.66
CA MET A 110 10.68 13.56 5.53
C MET A 110 9.99 12.22 5.87
N ASP A 111 9.60 12.03 7.13
CA ASP A 111 8.94 10.83 7.64
C ASP A 111 7.44 11.04 7.96
N GLU A 112 7.06 12.28 8.29
CA GLU A 112 5.73 12.63 8.86
C GLU A 112 5.13 13.86 8.16
N VAL A 113 3.81 13.89 8.05
CA VAL A 113 2.97 15.01 7.59
C VAL A 113 1.80 15.17 8.57
N THR A 114 1.25 16.37 8.77
CA THR A 114 0.03 16.54 9.58
C THR A 114 -1.23 16.43 8.72
N SER A 115 -2.37 16.03 9.30
CA SER A 115 -3.66 16.03 8.60
C SER A 115 -4.00 17.40 8.01
N GLU A 116 -3.69 18.48 8.74
CA GLU A 116 -3.85 19.87 8.28
C GLU A 116 -3.02 20.15 7.03
N ALA A 117 -1.76 19.71 6.99
CA ALA A 117 -0.88 19.91 5.83
C ALA A 117 -1.31 19.07 4.60
N LEU A 118 -1.82 17.86 4.81
CA LEU A 118 -2.36 17.04 3.71
C LEU A 118 -3.65 17.65 3.14
N ARG A 119 -4.57 18.10 4.01
CA ARG A 119 -5.80 18.81 3.62
C ARG A 119 -5.50 20.10 2.85
N ALA A 120 -4.63 20.96 3.37
CA ALA A 120 -4.23 22.20 2.70
C ALA A 120 -3.50 21.96 1.37
N THR A 121 -2.91 20.78 1.16
CA THR A 121 -2.33 20.35 -0.13
C THR A 121 -3.41 19.92 -1.14
N TRP A 122 -4.43 19.18 -0.70
CA TRP A 122 -5.60 18.79 -1.51
C TRP A 122 -6.44 20.02 -1.93
N GLU A 123 -6.77 20.85 -0.96
CA GLU A 123 -7.55 22.08 -1.11
C GLU A 123 -6.77 23.18 -1.87
N GLY A 124 -5.44 23.07 -1.92
CA GLY A 124 -4.57 23.92 -2.72
C GLY A 124 -4.22 25.27 -2.11
N GLU A 125 -4.39 25.40 -0.79
CA GLU A 125 -3.99 26.61 -0.05
C GLU A 125 -2.46 26.81 -0.06
N VAL A 126 -1.69 25.71 -0.14
CA VAL A 126 -0.23 25.72 -0.16
C VAL A 126 0.31 25.78 -1.60
N SER A 127 0.78 26.95 -2.03
CA SER A 127 1.30 27.19 -3.40
C SER A 127 2.46 26.27 -3.80
N ASP A 128 3.30 25.91 -2.83
CA ASP A 128 4.58 25.23 -3.01
C ASP A 128 4.62 23.84 -2.35
N ALA A 129 3.46 23.24 -2.07
CA ALA A 129 3.37 21.84 -1.65
C ALA A 129 3.89 20.89 -2.74
N PRO A 130 4.31 19.66 -2.41
CA PRO A 130 4.64 18.62 -3.38
C PRO A 130 3.48 18.35 -4.37
N ALA A 131 3.79 17.72 -5.51
CA ALA A 131 2.72 17.16 -6.35
C ALA A 131 2.05 15.99 -5.63
N LEU A 132 0.72 15.90 -5.67
CA LEU A 132 -0.05 14.81 -5.04
C LEU A 132 -0.67 13.94 -6.14
N TRP A 133 -0.08 12.77 -6.35
CA TRP A 133 -0.54 11.79 -7.32
C TRP A 133 -1.58 10.85 -6.71
N VAL A 134 -2.68 10.59 -7.42
CA VAL A 134 -3.73 9.68 -6.98
C VAL A 134 -4.27 8.89 -8.18
N ALA A 135 -4.82 7.71 -7.96
CA ALA A 135 -5.64 7.05 -8.97
C ALA A 135 -6.99 7.77 -9.14
N GLU A 136 -7.74 7.55 -10.22
CA GLU A 136 -8.97 8.34 -10.49
C GLU A 136 -10.13 7.90 -9.56
N GLU A 137 -10.17 6.62 -9.19
CA GLU A 137 -11.04 6.04 -8.17
C GLU A 137 -10.69 6.56 -6.77
N THR A 138 -9.41 6.57 -6.42
CA THR A 138 -8.91 7.17 -5.15
C THR A 138 -9.26 8.66 -5.09
N ARG A 139 -9.11 9.39 -6.20
CA ARG A 139 -9.51 10.79 -6.29
C ARG A 139 -11.02 10.96 -6.12
N SER A 140 -11.82 10.07 -6.70
CA SER A 140 -13.29 10.14 -6.64
C SER A 140 -13.79 9.91 -5.21
N ALA A 141 -13.22 8.93 -4.51
CA ALA A 141 -13.48 8.66 -3.11
C ALA A 141 -13.09 9.82 -2.18
N LEU A 142 -11.86 10.33 -2.32
CA LEU A 142 -11.41 11.53 -1.58
C LEU A 142 -12.25 12.77 -1.95
N THR A 143 -12.74 12.88 -3.18
CA THR A 143 -13.62 13.99 -3.61
C THR A 143 -15.00 13.92 -2.97
N ALA A 144 -15.53 12.72 -2.68
CA ALA A 144 -16.79 12.56 -1.96
C ALA A 144 -16.69 13.07 -0.52
N LEU A 145 -15.64 12.68 0.20
CA LEU A 145 -15.40 13.05 1.61
C LEU A 145 -14.84 14.48 1.79
N TRP A 146 -13.95 14.93 0.90
CA TRP A 146 -13.15 16.15 1.08
C TRP A 146 -13.53 17.27 0.11
N GLY A 147 -14.44 17.01 -0.83
CA GLY A 147 -14.77 17.93 -1.92
C GLY A 147 -13.70 17.99 -3.01
N GLN A 148 -14.00 18.77 -4.05
CA GLN A 148 -13.14 18.88 -5.23
C GLN A 148 -11.75 19.45 -4.87
N PRO A 149 -10.63 18.83 -5.34
CA PRO A 149 -9.30 19.34 -5.06
C PRO A 149 -9.08 20.71 -5.72
N GLY A 150 -8.69 21.71 -4.92
CA GLY A 150 -8.52 23.09 -5.40
C GLY A 150 -7.22 23.32 -6.17
N SER A 151 -6.26 22.39 -6.09
CA SER A 151 -4.95 22.51 -6.73
C SER A 151 -4.79 21.68 -8.00
N LYS A 152 -4.11 22.26 -9.00
CA LYS A 152 -3.52 21.50 -10.14
C LYS A 152 -2.26 20.70 -9.76
N ARG A 153 -1.84 20.75 -8.49
CA ARG A 153 -0.83 19.83 -7.93
C ARG A 153 -1.43 18.48 -7.57
N VAL A 154 -2.74 18.37 -7.34
CA VAL A 154 -3.45 17.08 -7.31
C VAL A 154 -3.60 16.60 -8.76
N ARG A 155 -3.13 15.40 -9.05
CA ARG A 155 -3.06 14.85 -10.42
C ARG A 155 -3.44 13.37 -10.44
N THR A 156 -4.11 12.94 -11.51
CA THR A 156 -4.43 11.53 -11.73
C THR A 156 -3.53 10.84 -12.73
N ALA A 157 -3.29 9.57 -12.47
CA ALA A 157 -2.71 8.59 -13.37
C ALA A 157 -3.23 7.18 -12.99
N GLU A 158 -3.07 6.20 -13.86
CA GLU A 158 -3.34 4.79 -13.54
C GLU A 158 -2.43 4.34 -12.38
N SER A 159 -2.92 3.55 -11.41
CA SER A 159 -2.21 3.30 -10.14
C SER A 159 -0.78 2.77 -10.34
N HIS A 160 -0.62 1.79 -11.24
CA HIS A 160 0.66 1.19 -11.63
C HIS A 160 1.70 2.18 -12.22
N ASN A 161 1.29 3.40 -12.57
CA ASN A 161 2.17 4.47 -13.05
C ASN A 161 2.52 5.51 -11.97
N LEU A 162 1.76 5.61 -10.88
CA LEU A 162 1.95 6.62 -9.80
C LEU A 162 3.38 6.59 -9.25
N LEU A 163 3.92 5.40 -8.98
CA LEU A 163 5.28 5.23 -8.44
C LEU A 163 6.36 5.75 -9.39
N ASN A 164 6.23 5.48 -10.70
CA ASN A 164 7.25 5.91 -11.66
C ASN A 164 7.20 7.43 -11.88
N LEU A 165 5.99 8.01 -11.92
CA LEU A 165 5.78 9.46 -11.98
C LEU A 165 6.33 10.17 -10.74
N ALA A 166 6.09 9.62 -9.54
CA ALA A 166 6.63 10.17 -8.29
C ALA A 166 8.17 10.11 -8.25
N TRP A 167 8.79 9.01 -8.71
CA TRP A 167 10.25 8.91 -8.80
C TRP A 167 10.88 9.83 -9.88
N GLU A 168 10.14 10.18 -10.93
CA GLU A 168 10.57 11.16 -11.94
C GLU A 168 10.51 12.60 -11.40
N GLU A 169 9.44 12.98 -10.69
CA GLU A 169 9.24 14.33 -10.16
C GLU A 169 10.02 14.59 -8.86
N ARG A 170 10.24 13.53 -8.05
CA ARG A 170 10.97 13.49 -6.76
C ARG A 170 10.34 14.26 -5.61
N ASP A 171 9.90 15.49 -5.85
CA ASP A 171 9.24 16.35 -4.86
C ASP A 171 7.71 16.18 -4.96
N SER A 172 7.28 14.97 -4.62
CA SER A 172 5.92 14.48 -4.86
C SER A 172 5.52 13.40 -3.87
N TRP A 173 4.24 13.42 -3.49
CA TRP A 173 3.56 12.35 -2.76
C TRP A 173 2.61 11.59 -3.68
N ALA A 174 2.16 10.43 -3.23
CA ALA A 174 0.93 9.82 -3.71
C ALA A 174 0.04 9.38 -2.54
N ILE A 175 -1.25 9.17 -2.80
CA ILE A 175 -2.12 8.38 -1.92
C ILE A 175 -2.50 7.12 -2.69
N ILE A 176 -2.26 5.97 -2.08
CA ILE A 176 -2.49 4.63 -2.66
C ILE A 176 -3.23 3.73 -1.66
N PRO A 177 -4.02 2.74 -2.09
CA PRO A 177 -4.53 1.70 -1.20
C PRO A 177 -3.40 0.96 -0.46
N PHE A 178 -3.66 0.48 0.76
CA PHE A 178 -2.68 -0.26 1.57
C PHE A 178 -2.08 -1.47 0.85
N GLU A 179 -2.88 -2.17 0.04
CA GLU A 179 -2.49 -3.33 -0.77
C GLU A 179 -1.54 -3.00 -1.93
N GLU A 180 -1.31 -1.72 -2.27
CA GLU A 180 -0.36 -1.29 -3.32
C GLU A 180 1.02 -0.89 -2.76
N ILE A 181 1.27 -1.00 -1.46
CA ILE A 181 2.54 -0.61 -0.85
C ILE A 181 3.66 -1.60 -1.26
N GLU A 182 4.68 -1.08 -1.96
CA GLU A 182 5.89 -1.83 -2.34
C GLU A 182 7.18 -1.13 -1.83
N PRO A 183 8.32 -1.84 -1.68
CA PRO A 183 9.56 -1.30 -1.08
C PRO A 183 10.22 -0.10 -1.79
N ARG A 184 9.70 0.33 -2.95
CA ARG A 184 10.12 1.56 -3.64
C ARG A 184 9.37 2.81 -3.16
N TRP A 185 8.30 2.63 -2.38
CA TRP A 185 7.65 3.68 -1.61
C TRP A 185 8.27 3.81 -0.22
N LYS A 186 8.23 5.02 0.33
CA LYS A 186 8.28 5.31 1.76
C LYS A 186 6.88 5.73 2.17
N VAL A 187 6.28 5.02 3.12
CA VAL A 187 5.04 5.47 3.79
C VAL A 187 5.39 6.63 4.70
N LEU A 188 4.59 7.70 4.64
CA LEU A 188 4.68 8.85 5.53
C LEU A 188 3.61 8.71 6.61
N SER A 189 3.98 8.93 7.87
CA SER A 189 2.98 8.98 8.95
C SER A 189 2.11 10.24 8.83
N ILE A 190 0.86 10.13 9.28
CA ILE A 190 -0.07 11.26 9.41
C ILE A 190 -0.36 11.47 10.89
N ASP A 191 0.04 12.61 11.43
CA ASP A 191 -0.08 12.94 12.87
C ASP A 191 0.47 11.82 13.80
N GLY A 192 1.56 11.18 13.38
CA GLY A 192 2.20 10.05 14.05
C GLY A 192 1.68 8.65 13.65
N GLN A 193 0.47 8.55 13.08
CA GLN A 193 -0.12 7.27 12.67
C GLN A 193 0.43 6.75 11.33
N SER A 194 0.70 5.45 11.24
CA SER A 194 1.20 4.77 10.03
C SER A 194 0.55 3.39 9.89
N PRO A 195 -0.13 3.07 8.76
CA PRO A 195 -0.81 1.79 8.59
C PRO A 195 0.18 0.60 8.50
N MET A 196 1.48 0.86 8.32
CA MET A 196 2.53 -0.16 8.35
C MET A 196 2.98 -0.57 9.76
N HIS A 197 2.46 0.04 10.83
CA HIS A 197 2.86 -0.25 12.20
C HIS A 197 1.79 -1.06 12.96
N ASN A 198 2.20 -1.67 14.07
CA ASN A 198 1.33 -2.47 14.95
C ASN A 198 0.56 -1.63 15.98
N ASP A 199 0.99 -0.38 16.23
CA ASP A 199 0.31 0.61 17.09
C ASP A 199 -0.64 1.52 16.31
N PHE A 200 -0.97 1.16 15.05
CA PHE A 200 -1.86 1.91 14.19
C PHE A 200 -3.28 1.99 14.77
N VAL A 201 -3.73 3.21 15.08
CA VAL A 201 -5.10 3.52 15.50
C VAL A 201 -5.87 4.00 14.26
N ALA A 202 -6.87 3.22 13.86
CA ALA A 202 -7.67 3.49 12.67
C ALA A 202 -8.53 4.74 12.82
N GLU A 203 -9.17 4.90 13.99
CA GLU A 203 -10.17 5.92 14.29
C GLU A 203 -9.61 7.36 14.29
N ASP A 204 -8.29 7.52 14.45
CA ASP A 204 -7.58 8.80 14.39
C ASP A 204 -6.98 9.09 12.99
N TYR A 205 -7.08 8.17 12.02
CA TYR A 205 -6.33 8.25 10.75
C TYR A 205 -7.13 8.86 9.58
N LEU A 206 -6.65 9.99 9.06
CA LEU A 206 -7.30 10.78 8.00
C LEU A 206 -7.55 10.01 6.67
N LEU A 207 -6.78 8.96 6.38
CA LEU A 207 -6.86 8.24 5.10
C LEU A 207 -7.62 6.91 5.18
N ILE A 208 -8.61 6.81 6.07
CA ILE A 208 -9.66 5.79 5.97
C ILE A 208 -10.82 6.32 5.13
N ILE A 209 -11.31 5.50 4.20
CA ILE A 209 -12.51 5.78 3.42
C ILE A 209 -13.59 4.73 3.75
N PRO A 210 -14.72 5.14 4.34
CA PRO A 210 -15.83 4.24 4.64
C PRO A 210 -16.66 3.97 3.38
N PHE A 211 -16.86 2.71 3.04
CA PHE A 211 -17.74 2.23 1.98
C PHE A 211 -18.90 1.43 2.57
N GLY A 212 -20.06 1.49 1.93
CA GLY A 212 -21.25 0.76 2.36
C GLY A 212 -22.35 0.76 1.31
N TRP A 213 -23.44 0.06 1.63
CA TRP A 213 -24.57 -0.08 0.71
C TRP A 213 -25.55 1.09 0.80
N ASP A 214 -26.15 1.45 -0.33
CA ASP A 214 -27.41 2.20 -0.42
C ASP A 214 -28.46 1.39 -1.20
N CYS A 215 -29.69 1.39 -0.71
CA CYS A 215 -30.85 0.77 -1.35
C CYS A 215 -32.17 1.32 -0.78
N GLU A 216 -33.22 1.39 -1.61
CA GLU A 216 -34.54 1.87 -1.18
C GLU A 216 -35.10 0.99 -0.05
N SER A 217 -35.28 1.55 1.14
CA SER A 217 -35.72 0.80 2.32
C SER A 217 -37.24 0.44 2.25
N PRO A 218 -37.63 -0.83 2.45
CA PRO A 218 -36.79 -2.00 2.72
C PRO A 218 -36.14 -2.56 1.45
N CYS A 219 -34.83 -2.81 1.50
CA CYS A 219 -34.05 -3.21 0.34
C CYS A 219 -34.60 -4.48 -0.32
N THR A 220 -34.74 -4.43 -1.65
CA THR A 220 -35.34 -5.52 -2.46
C THR A 220 -34.36 -6.68 -2.70
N VAL A 221 -33.09 -6.47 -2.39
CA VAL A 221 -32.01 -7.47 -2.40
C VAL A 221 -31.35 -7.44 -1.02
N GLU A 222 -30.97 -8.61 -0.52
CA GLU A 222 -30.08 -8.76 0.63
C GLU A 222 -28.65 -8.44 0.18
N PRO A 223 -27.99 -7.40 0.72
CA PRO A 223 -26.64 -7.04 0.28
C PRO A 223 -25.66 -8.20 0.50
N PRO A 224 -24.72 -8.45 -0.43
CA PRO A 224 -23.70 -9.47 -0.25
C PRO A 224 -22.66 -9.04 0.79
N GLU A 225 -22.09 -10.00 1.51
CA GLU A 225 -20.94 -9.76 2.39
C GLU A 225 -19.72 -9.30 1.57
N ILE A 226 -18.97 -8.32 2.10
CA ILE A 226 -17.77 -7.71 1.49
C ILE A 226 -16.59 -7.76 2.46
N SER A 227 -15.35 -7.61 1.96
CA SER A 227 -14.19 -7.43 2.84
C SER A 227 -14.30 -6.14 3.65
N SER A 228 -14.39 -6.24 4.98
CA SER A 228 -14.56 -5.09 5.86
C SER A 228 -13.34 -4.15 5.94
N THR A 229 -12.18 -4.57 5.46
CA THR A 229 -10.99 -3.73 5.28
C THR A 229 -9.96 -4.42 4.37
N ASN A 230 -9.02 -3.65 3.85
CA ASN A 230 -7.80 -4.12 3.17
C ASN A 230 -6.61 -4.36 4.11
N ARG A 231 -6.60 -3.76 5.31
CA ARG A 231 -5.51 -3.89 6.28
C ARG A 231 -5.82 -4.94 7.35
N ASP A 232 -5.51 -6.20 7.05
CA ASP A 232 -5.58 -7.28 8.04
C ASP A 232 -4.26 -7.39 8.85
N PRO A 233 -4.25 -7.07 10.16
CA PRO A 233 -3.05 -7.18 10.98
C PRO A 233 -2.59 -8.64 11.17
N GLU A 234 -3.50 -9.62 11.13
CA GLU A 234 -3.18 -11.06 11.24
C GLU A 234 -2.53 -11.63 9.96
N LYS A 235 -2.25 -10.76 8.97
CA LYS A 235 -1.45 -11.05 7.76
C LYS A 235 -0.23 -10.13 7.61
N LEU A 236 0.00 -9.20 8.53
CA LEU A 236 1.14 -8.27 8.54
C LEU A 236 2.27 -8.81 9.43
N THR A 237 3.52 -8.47 9.11
CA THR A 237 4.68 -8.67 9.99
C THR A 237 5.59 -7.44 9.88
N VAL A 238 5.81 -6.78 11.01
CA VAL A 238 6.68 -5.60 11.15
C VAL A 238 8.06 -6.08 11.61
N LEU A 239 9.00 -6.15 10.66
CA LEU A 239 10.41 -6.43 10.91
C LEU A 239 11.21 -5.12 10.98
N VAL A 240 11.78 -4.80 12.15
CA VAL A 240 12.72 -3.67 12.29
C VAL A 240 14.15 -4.19 12.38
N MET A 241 15.00 -3.82 11.42
CA MET A 241 16.41 -4.20 11.37
C MET A 241 17.31 -3.01 11.70
N THR A 242 18.09 -3.10 12.78
CA THR A 242 19.17 -2.12 13.01
C THR A 242 20.30 -2.32 12.01
N GLY A 243 20.97 -1.22 11.66
CA GLY A 243 22.36 -1.30 11.19
C GLY A 243 23.32 -1.69 12.32
N VAL A 244 24.62 -1.51 12.07
CA VAL A 244 25.71 -1.83 13.01
C VAL A 244 25.50 -1.20 14.39
N THR A 245 25.22 -2.06 15.37
CA THR A 245 25.16 -1.77 16.80
C THR A 245 26.52 -2.06 17.42
N ALA A 246 27.15 -1.05 18.01
CA ALA A 246 28.48 -1.15 18.60
C ALA A 246 28.50 -0.49 19.99
N MET A 247 28.21 -1.28 21.03
CA MET A 247 28.14 -0.86 22.44
C MET A 247 29.55 -0.70 23.05
N VAL A 248 30.35 0.20 22.46
CA VAL A 248 31.76 0.43 22.79
C VAL A 248 32.11 1.93 22.61
N ARG A 249 33.33 2.35 22.99
CA ARG A 249 33.86 3.70 22.76
C ARG A 249 32.93 4.80 23.34
N ALA A 250 32.57 5.81 22.54
CA ALA A 250 31.71 6.90 22.96
C ALA A 250 30.26 6.46 23.25
N THR A 251 29.77 5.40 22.59
CA THR A 251 28.43 4.82 22.84
C THR A 251 28.37 4.25 24.26
N ALA A 252 29.29 3.33 24.58
CA ALA A 252 29.41 2.75 25.91
C ALA A 252 29.72 3.80 27.00
N TYR A 253 30.59 4.78 26.71
CA TYR A 253 30.84 5.88 27.66
C TYR A 253 29.59 6.73 27.92
N LYS A 254 28.63 6.80 26.98
CA LYS A 254 27.33 7.43 27.21
C LYS A 254 26.37 6.52 28.00
N MET A 255 26.40 5.21 27.76
CA MET A 255 25.66 4.22 28.55
C MET A 255 26.07 4.25 30.03
N GLU A 256 27.37 4.29 30.33
CA GLU A 256 27.92 4.45 31.69
C GLU A 256 27.51 5.76 32.38
N MET A 257 27.32 6.85 31.62
CA MET A 257 27.04 8.18 32.16
C MET A 257 25.55 8.50 32.32
N GLU A 258 24.69 7.88 31.52
CA GLU A 258 23.27 8.23 31.39
C GLU A 258 22.31 7.04 31.66
N GLY A 259 22.85 5.82 31.78
CA GLY A 259 22.10 4.55 31.92
C GLY A 259 22.31 3.62 30.71
N ILE A 260 22.35 2.30 30.93
CA ILE A 260 22.67 1.32 29.88
C ILE A 260 21.68 1.38 28.71
N THR A 261 20.40 1.61 29.01
CA THR A 261 19.32 1.75 28.03
C THR A 261 19.30 3.11 27.30
N TYR A 262 20.23 4.04 27.58
CA TYR A 262 20.25 5.38 26.97
C TYR A 262 20.20 5.40 25.42
N PRO A 263 20.86 4.50 24.66
CA PRO A 263 20.73 4.47 23.20
C PRO A 263 19.31 4.19 22.70
N ALA A 264 18.47 3.54 23.51
CA ALA A 264 17.08 3.26 23.20
C ALA A 264 16.12 4.40 23.59
N ARG A 265 16.59 5.50 24.19
CA ARG A 265 15.72 6.59 24.68
C ARG A 265 14.75 7.13 23.61
N ASP A 266 15.23 7.31 22.38
CA ASP A 266 14.48 7.96 21.31
C ASP A 266 13.81 6.95 20.35
N ILE A 267 14.30 5.71 20.27
CA ILE A 267 13.87 4.70 19.28
C ILE A 267 13.41 3.36 19.90
N GLY A 268 13.52 3.19 21.21
CA GLY A 268 13.24 1.92 21.90
C GLY A 268 11.79 1.48 21.75
N HIS A 269 10.85 2.42 21.77
CA HIS A 269 9.42 2.14 21.55
C HIS A 269 9.15 1.59 20.14
N TRP A 270 9.85 2.10 19.12
CA TRP A 270 9.70 1.66 17.73
C TRP A 270 10.26 0.24 17.52
N LEU A 271 11.35 -0.11 18.21
CA LEU A 271 11.88 -1.48 18.24
C LEU A 271 10.93 -2.42 19.01
N GLN A 272 10.51 -2.03 20.21
CA GLN A 272 9.60 -2.81 21.06
C GLN A 272 8.21 -3.08 20.45
N ASN A 273 7.81 -2.34 19.42
CA ASN A 273 6.52 -2.48 18.74
C ASN A 273 6.60 -3.29 17.43
N ALA A 274 7.80 -3.74 17.05
CA ALA A 274 7.99 -4.68 15.94
C ALA A 274 7.56 -6.10 16.35
N ASP A 275 7.09 -6.91 15.40
CA ASP A 275 6.88 -8.35 15.63
C ASP A 275 8.22 -9.11 15.67
N ILE A 276 9.25 -8.55 15.03
CA ILE A 276 10.62 -9.04 15.03
C ILE A 276 11.59 -7.85 15.07
N THR A 277 12.33 -7.70 16.17
CA THR A 277 13.48 -6.78 16.26
C THR A 277 14.80 -7.50 16.01
N HIS A 278 15.50 -7.07 14.95
CA HIS A 278 16.80 -7.56 14.56
C HIS A 278 17.92 -6.58 14.93
N ILE A 279 18.92 -7.05 15.69
CA ILE A 279 20.10 -6.28 16.08
C ILE A 279 21.36 -6.79 15.38
N SER A 280 22.01 -5.96 14.56
CA SER A 280 23.34 -6.26 14.01
C SER A 280 24.43 -5.91 15.03
N ASN A 281 24.75 -6.81 15.97
CA ASN A 281 25.74 -6.53 17.02
C ASN A 281 27.17 -6.85 16.56
N GLU A 282 27.98 -5.80 16.35
CA GLU A 282 29.32 -5.92 15.78
C GLU A 282 30.40 -6.32 16.81
N VAL A 283 30.15 -6.19 18.12
CA VAL A 283 31.19 -6.32 19.16
C VAL A 283 30.90 -7.45 20.16
N PRO A 284 31.92 -8.21 20.61
CA PRO A 284 31.73 -9.27 21.59
C PRO A 284 31.59 -8.70 23.00
N PHE A 285 30.72 -9.29 23.82
CA PHE A 285 30.78 -9.12 25.27
C PHE A 285 32.02 -9.82 25.83
N PHE A 286 32.65 -9.25 26.85
CA PHE A 286 33.85 -9.82 27.47
C PHE A 286 33.99 -9.38 28.93
N GLU A 287 34.19 -10.33 29.85
CA GLU A 287 34.28 -10.06 31.30
C GLU A 287 35.41 -9.08 31.67
N ASP A 288 36.59 -9.18 31.04
CA ASP A 288 37.71 -8.26 31.24
C ASP A 288 37.63 -7.01 30.33
N CYS A 289 36.47 -6.68 29.75
CA CYS A 289 36.35 -5.48 28.89
C CYS A 289 36.60 -4.19 29.70
N PRO A 290 37.58 -3.36 29.32
CA PRO A 290 37.94 -2.17 30.10
C PRO A 290 36.86 -1.08 30.01
N TYR A 291 36.74 -0.29 31.09
CA TYR A 291 35.83 0.86 31.14
C TYR A 291 35.96 1.74 29.88
N PRO A 292 34.84 2.11 29.23
CA PRO A 292 34.87 2.64 27.87
C PRO A 292 35.61 3.97 27.74
N ASN A 293 36.54 4.03 26.79
CA ASN A 293 37.25 5.24 26.42
C ASN A 293 36.70 5.77 25.07
N PRO A 294 36.15 7.01 25.01
CA PRO A 294 35.72 7.64 23.76
C PRO A 294 36.83 7.79 22.71
N ASN A 295 38.10 7.87 23.13
CA ASN A 295 39.28 8.01 22.27
C ASN A 295 40.25 6.83 22.49
N PRO A 296 39.90 5.60 22.04
CA PRO A 296 40.64 4.39 22.37
C PRO A 296 41.98 4.26 21.63
N GLY A 297 42.15 4.94 20.49
CA GLY A 297 43.21 4.61 19.53
C GLY A 297 42.93 3.25 18.88
N MET A 298 43.91 2.35 18.91
CA MET A 298 43.85 1.01 18.28
C MET A 298 43.57 -0.11 19.31
N GLN A 299 42.74 0.14 20.33
CA GLN A 299 42.34 -0.91 21.28
C GLN A 299 41.28 -1.82 20.65
N PRO A 300 41.32 -3.15 20.85
CA PRO A 300 40.30 -4.06 20.34
C PRO A 300 38.94 -3.78 21.00
N PHE A 301 37.86 -3.88 20.23
CA PHE A 301 36.52 -3.57 20.72
C PHE A 301 35.91 -4.73 21.53
N CYS A 302 35.11 -4.36 22.52
CA CYS A 302 34.28 -5.25 23.32
C CYS A 302 33.17 -4.45 24.01
N SER A 303 32.24 -5.15 24.64
CA SER A 303 31.23 -4.60 25.54
C SER A 303 31.36 -5.22 26.94
N ASN A 304 31.05 -4.44 27.98
CA ASN A 304 30.78 -4.99 29.31
C ASN A 304 29.56 -5.93 29.18
N PRO A 305 29.60 -7.18 29.71
CA PRO A 305 28.44 -8.08 29.72
C PRO A 305 27.14 -7.46 30.20
N ASP A 306 27.20 -6.50 31.15
CA ASP A 306 26.02 -5.78 31.65
C ASP A 306 25.25 -5.03 30.54
N TYR A 307 25.92 -4.63 29.44
CA TYR A 307 25.29 -3.94 28.32
C TYR A 307 24.27 -4.78 27.55
N ILE A 308 24.15 -6.09 27.85
CA ILE A 308 23.06 -6.93 27.34
C ILE A 308 21.67 -6.41 27.74
N GLU A 309 21.56 -5.66 28.84
CA GLU A 309 20.33 -4.97 29.27
C GLU A 309 19.77 -4.09 28.13
N LEU A 310 20.62 -3.46 27.29
CA LEU A 310 20.13 -2.67 26.15
C LEU A 310 19.43 -3.55 25.11
N LEU A 311 19.93 -4.75 24.83
CA LEU A 311 19.35 -5.65 23.84
C LEU A 311 18.07 -6.30 24.36
N GLU A 312 18.06 -6.67 25.64
CA GLU A 312 16.86 -7.12 26.36
C GLU A 312 15.79 -6.01 26.40
N TYR A 313 16.18 -4.76 26.65
CA TYR A 313 15.27 -3.61 26.74
C TYR A 313 14.61 -3.25 25.41
N VAL A 314 15.33 -3.34 24.28
CA VAL A 314 14.72 -3.07 22.96
C VAL A 314 13.94 -4.26 22.38
N GLY A 315 13.88 -5.40 23.08
CA GLY A 315 13.18 -6.59 22.62
C GLY A 315 13.91 -7.33 21.49
N ALA A 316 15.23 -7.52 21.59
CA ALA A 316 16.01 -8.15 20.52
C ALA A 316 15.69 -9.65 20.30
N ASP A 317 14.86 -9.95 19.29
CA ASP A 317 14.48 -11.31 18.89
C ASP A 317 15.54 -12.05 18.08
N LEU A 318 16.43 -11.32 17.38
CA LEU A 318 17.46 -11.92 16.51
C LEU A 318 18.73 -11.07 16.49
N VAL A 319 19.90 -11.71 16.60
CA VAL A 319 21.19 -11.02 16.53
C VAL A 319 22.03 -11.47 15.32
N GLU A 320 22.44 -10.51 14.48
CA GLU A 320 23.43 -10.73 13.44
C GLU A 320 24.85 -10.50 13.95
N LEU A 321 25.76 -11.40 13.55
CA LEU A 321 27.16 -11.45 14.00
C LEU A 321 28.17 -11.15 12.86
N THR A 322 27.72 -10.54 11.76
CA THR A 322 28.55 -10.27 10.57
C THR A 322 29.47 -9.06 10.71
N GLY A 323 29.31 -8.25 11.76
CA GLY A 323 30.11 -7.05 12.02
C GLY A 323 31.61 -7.35 12.20
N ASN A 324 32.47 -6.47 11.70
CA ASN A 324 33.88 -6.81 11.47
C ASN A 324 34.76 -6.81 12.73
N HIS A 325 34.20 -6.50 13.90
CA HIS A 325 34.90 -6.46 15.20
C HIS A 325 34.53 -7.62 16.14
N PHE A 326 33.69 -8.57 15.69
CA PHE A 326 33.14 -9.62 16.56
C PHE A 326 34.17 -10.65 17.09
N GLN A 327 35.42 -10.58 16.60
CA GLN A 327 36.58 -11.37 17.02
C GLN A 327 37.74 -10.50 17.56
N ASP A 328 37.51 -9.22 17.89
CA ASP A 328 38.58 -8.31 18.34
C ASP A 328 39.28 -8.78 19.64
N GLN A 329 38.53 -9.36 20.58
CA GLN A 329 39.08 -10.03 21.78
C GLN A 329 39.36 -11.52 21.57
N GLY A 330 39.24 -12.01 20.34
CA GLY A 330 39.41 -13.41 19.96
C GLY A 330 38.31 -14.34 20.49
N SER A 331 38.48 -15.63 20.20
CA SER A 331 37.40 -16.62 20.28
C SER A 331 36.86 -16.88 21.68
N LEU A 332 37.57 -16.52 22.75
CA LEU A 332 37.07 -16.66 24.12
C LEU A 332 35.88 -15.71 24.38
N ALA A 333 36.02 -14.44 24.02
CA ALA A 333 34.95 -13.46 24.13
C ALA A 333 33.79 -13.74 23.17
N THR A 334 34.11 -14.21 21.95
CA THR A 334 33.08 -14.67 21.00
C THR A 334 32.26 -15.82 21.58
N LEU A 335 32.90 -16.88 22.09
CA LEU A 335 32.19 -18.03 22.66
C LEU A 335 31.34 -17.63 23.86
N PHE A 336 31.89 -16.82 24.78
CA PHE A 336 31.16 -16.22 25.90
C PHE A 336 29.93 -15.43 25.44
N THR A 337 30.05 -14.63 24.37
CA THR A 337 28.93 -13.90 23.77
C THR A 337 27.84 -14.83 23.23
N LEU A 338 28.21 -15.91 22.54
CA LEU A 338 27.25 -16.90 22.03
C LEU A 338 26.53 -17.61 23.18
N ASP A 339 27.25 -17.94 24.25
CA ASP A 339 26.66 -18.56 25.44
C ASP A 339 25.70 -17.61 26.16
N MET A 340 26.01 -16.30 26.27
CA MET A 340 25.06 -15.29 26.76
C MET A 340 23.75 -15.23 25.96
N TYR A 341 23.81 -15.37 24.63
CA TYR A 341 22.61 -15.45 23.78
C TYR A 341 21.87 -16.78 23.94
N ASN A 342 22.59 -17.90 23.97
CA ASN A 342 22.03 -19.25 24.21
C ASN A 342 21.26 -19.32 25.55
N GLU A 343 21.79 -18.71 26.62
CA GLU A 343 21.15 -18.64 27.94
C GLU A 343 19.83 -17.88 27.95
N ARG A 344 19.68 -16.91 27.04
CA ARG A 344 18.48 -16.07 26.88
C ARG A 344 17.49 -16.63 25.86
N GLY A 345 17.89 -17.64 25.10
CA GLY A 345 17.13 -18.16 23.96
C GLY A 345 17.16 -17.26 22.73
N ILE A 346 18.03 -16.25 22.69
CA ILE A 346 18.15 -15.31 21.57
C ILE A 346 18.88 -16.02 20.41
N PRO A 347 18.23 -16.27 19.24
CA PRO A 347 18.88 -16.82 18.07
C PRO A 347 19.88 -15.83 17.46
N TYR A 348 20.87 -16.37 16.75
CA TYR A 348 21.86 -15.58 16.04
C TYR A 348 22.25 -16.18 14.68
N TYR A 349 22.74 -15.36 13.75
CA TYR A 349 23.24 -15.79 12.45
C TYR A 349 24.49 -15.01 11.98
N GLY A 350 25.14 -15.49 10.91
CA GLY A 350 26.31 -14.82 10.31
C GLY A 350 27.64 -15.09 11.04
N GLY A 351 27.58 -15.78 12.19
CA GLY A 351 28.70 -16.25 12.99
C GLY A 351 28.29 -17.42 13.86
N GLY A 352 29.23 -18.02 14.58
CA GLY A 352 28.98 -19.20 15.41
C GLY A 352 30.26 -19.76 16.03
N LYS A 353 30.12 -20.75 16.91
CA LYS A 353 31.26 -21.34 17.65
C LYS A 353 32.20 -22.19 16.81
N ASP A 354 31.70 -22.67 15.67
CA ASP A 354 32.43 -23.46 14.69
C ASP A 354 31.82 -23.23 13.28
N LEU A 355 32.41 -23.82 12.25
CA LEU A 355 31.99 -23.63 10.86
C LEU A 355 30.57 -24.15 10.57
N ALA A 356 30.13 -25.24 11.21
CA ALA A 356 28.78 -25.77 11.01
C ALA A 356 27.73 -24.95 11.78
N ASP A 357 28.12 -24.32 12.89
CA ASP A 357 27.31 -23.34 13.61
C ASP A 357 27.14 -22.05 12.77
N ALA A 358 28.24 -21.49 12.28
CA ALA A 358 28.27 -20.25 11.49
C ALA A 358 27.65 -20.35 10.08
N GLN A 359 27.36 -21.57 9.60
CA GLN A 359 26.68 -21.83 8.32
C GLN A 359 25.16 -22.02 8.45
N LYS A 360 24.61 -21.90 9.67
CA LYS A 360 23.15 -21.94 9.86
C LYS A 360 22.52 -20.64 9.37
N ALA A 361 21.44 -20.77 8.60
CA ALA A 361 20.44 -19.73 8.50
C ALA A 361 19.49 -19.83 9.69
N ILE A 362 18.93 -18.69 10.12
CA ILE A 362 17.72 -18.65 10.92
C ILE A 362 16.53 -18.51 9.98
N THR A 363 15.39 -19.08 10.36
CA THR A 363 14.10 -18.90 9.68
C THR A 363 13.08 -18.64 10.77
N LEU A 364 12.35 -17.54 10.62
CA LEU A 364 11.22 -17.15 11.44
C LEU A 364 9.99 -17.19 10.53
N GLU A 365 8.82 -17.42 11.12
CA GLU A 365 7.52 -17.41 10.43
C GLU A 365 6.56 -16.64 11.34
N HIS A 366 5.92 -15.60 10.81
CA HIS A 366 4.96 -14.78 11.56
C HIS A 366 3.78 -14.46 10.65
N ASN A 367 2.55 -14.59 11.16
CA ASN A 367 1.32 -14.35 10.38
C ASN A 367 1.29 -15.04 8.99
N GLY A 368 1.93 -16.21 8.89
CA GLY A 368 2.02 -17.03 7.68
C GLY A 368 2.97 -16.53 6.59
N ASN A 369 3.86 -15.57 6.91
CA ASN A 369 4.92 -15.06 6.04
C ASN A 369 6.34 -15.34 6.59
#